data_AF-A0A3Q7HY94-F1
#
_entry.id   AF-A0A3Q7HY94-F1
#
_cell.length_a   1.000
_cell.length_b   1.000
_cell.length_c   1.000
_cell.angle_alpha   90.00
_cell.angle_beta   90.00
_cell.angle_gamma   90.00
#
_symmetry.space_group_name_H-M   'P 1'
#
loop_
_entity.id
_entity.type
_entity.pdbx_description
1 polymer ?
#
loop_
_entity_poly.entity_id
_entity_poly.type
_entity_poly.pdbx_seq_one_letter_code
_entity_poly.pdbx_strand_id
1 'polypeptide(L)'
;MFSDQNLYHYSLLSLFLIGPPTFIACQFLTAPYGKHRRSGWGPTISPPLAWFLMESPTLWLTLILFPFGKNHNNPLSLILISPYLFHYTNRTIIYPLKLYFNSKGGSPASGFPKFGEDYPRKRKAVIPFLY
;
A
#
# COMPACT_ATOMS: atom_id res chain seq x y z
N MET A 1 -26.83 0.41 -19.76
CA MET A 1 -25.87 -0.44 -18.99
C MET A 1 -24.50 -0.25 -19.61
N PHE A 2 -23.48 0.15 -18.85
CA PHE A 2 -22.11 0.12 -19.36
C PHE A 2 -21.72 -1.33 -19.62
N SER A 3 -21.20 -1.62 -20.82
CA SER A 3 -20.61 -2.93 -21.10
C SER A 3 -19.34 -3.10 -20.26
N ASP A 4 -19.10 -4.30 -19.71
CA ASP A 4 -17.86 -4.66 -18.98
C ASP A 4 -16.60 -4.26 -19.76
N GLN A 5 -16.67 -4.37 -21.09
CA GLN A 5 -15.61 -3.99 -22.00
C GLN A 5 -15.33 -2.49 -21.96
N ASN A 6 -16.37 -1.65 -21.91
CA ASN A 6 -16.21 -0.19 -21.84
C ASN A 6 -15.62 0.22 -20.48
N LEU A 7 -16.07 -0.41 -19.39
CA LEU A 7 -15.54 -0.18 -18.06
C LEU A 7 -14.04 -0.53 -17.98
N TYR A 8 -13.65 -1.67 -18.54
CA TYR A 8 -12.25 -2.08 -18.62
C TYR A 8 -11.40 -1.06 -19.40
N HIS A 9 -11.84 -0.65 -20.59
CA HIS A 9 -11.08 0.31 -21.41
C HIS A 9 -10.93 1.67 -20.73
N TYR A 10 -12.00 2.22 -20.14
CA TYR A 10 -11.90 3.50 -19.44
C TYR A 10 -11.03 3.41 -18.18
N SER A 11 -11.07 2.30 -17.46
CA SER A 11 -10.19 2.07 -16.30
C SER A 11 -8.73 1.95 -16.72
N LEU A 12 -8.45 1.27 -17.82
CA LEU A 12 -7.10 1.14 -18.37
C LEU A 12 -6.59 2.51 -18.86
N LEU A 13 -7.42 3.25 -19.59
CA LEU A 13 -7.08 4.57 -20.09
C LEU A 13 -6.81 5.55 -18.95
N SER A 14 -7.63 5.57 -17.91
CA SER A 14 -7.42 6.45 -16.75
C SER A 14 -6.12 6.13 -16.02
N LEU A 15 -5.76 4.84 -15.86
CA LEU A 15 -4.49 4.41 -15.29
C LEU A 15 -3.28 4.85 -16.13
N PHE A 16 -3.38 4.77 -17.46
CA PHE A 16 -2.30 5.27 -18.32
C PHE A 16 -2.19 6.80 -18.30
N LEU A 17 -3.31 7.51 -18.23
CA LEU A 17 -3.33 8.97 -18.20
C LEU A 17 -2.82 9.56 -16.88
N ILE A 18 -3.02 8.88 -15.74
CA ILE A 18 -2.53 9.36 -14.43
C ILE A 18 -1.03 9.11 -14.23
N GLY A 19 -0.42 8.20 -15.00
CA GLY A 19 1.01 7.86 -14.90
C GLY A 19 1.94 9.06 -15.15
N PRO A 20 1.90 9.72 -16.33
CA PRO A 20 2.74 10.86 -16.66
C PRO A 20 2.67 12.03 -15.65
N PRO A 21 1.49 12.52 -15.24
CA PRO A 21 1.41 13.61 -14.28
C PRO A 21 1.95 13.19 -12.91
N THR A 22 1.73 11.93 -12.49
CA THR A 22 2.28 11.41 -11.22
C THR A 22 3.80 11.33 -11.29
N PHE A 23 4.37 10.89 -12.40
CA PHE A 23 5.82 10.84 -12.60
C PHE A 23 6.44 12.24 -12.53
N ILE A 24 5.87 13.22 -13.23
CA ILE A 24 6.35 14.62 -13.21
C ILE A 24 6.24 15.18 -11.79
N ALA A 25 5.10 14.99 -11.11
CA ALA A 25 4.90 15.47 -9.75
C ALA A 25 5.93 14.88 -8.77
N CYS A 26 6.22 13.58 -8.85
CA CYS A 26 7.18 12.90 -7.98
C CYS A 26 8.64 13.36 -8.19
N GLN A 27 8.99 14.00 -9.31
CA GLN A 27 10.31 14.61 -9.49
C GLN A 27 10.49 15.87 -8.62
N PHE A 28 9.42 16.62 -8.37
CA PHE A 28 9.46 17.87 -7.61
C PHE A 28 8.98 17.71 -6.17
N LEU A 29 8.07 16.78 -5.93
CA LEU A 29 7.42 16.55 -4.65
C LEU A 29 7.78 15.16 -4.14
N THR A 30 8.58 15.12 -3.08
CA THR A 30 8.81 13.88 -2.33
C THR A 30 7.57 13.56 -1.50
N ALA A 31 6.97 12.40 -1.73
CA ALA A 31 5.80 11.98 -1.00
C ALA A 31 6.09 11.95 0.53
N PRO A 32 5.25 12.58 1.36
CA PRO A 32 5.52 12.81 2.79
C PRO A 32 5.23 11.55 3.63
N TYR A 33 5.87 10.44 3.31
CA TYR A 33 5.76 9.17 4.02
C TYR A 33 7.11 8.71 4.58
N GLY A 34 7.08 7.97 5.69
CA GLY A 34 8.27 7.34 6.27
C GLY A 34 9.33 8.35 6.71
N LYS A 35 10.53 8.27 6.10
CA LYS A 35 11.72 9.08 6.45
C LYS A 35 11.56 10.57 6.09
N HIS A 36 10.71 10.90 5.12
CA HIS A 36 10.51 12.27 4.62
C HIS A 36 9.25 12.95 5.22
N ARG A 37 8.87 12.55 6.45
CA ARG A 37 7.68 13.08 7.12
C ARG A 37 7.82 14.59 7.38
N ARG A 38 6.86 15.39 6.90
CA ARG A 38 6.72 16.83 7.23
C ARG A 38 5.38 17.06 7.94
N SER A 39 5.37 17.93 8.96
CA SER A 39 4.12 18.38 9.59
C SER A 39 3.30 19.24 8.61
N GLY A 40 1.97 19.10 8.62
CA GLY A 40 1.06 19.88 7.78
C GLY A 40 0.35 19.11 6.65
N TRP A 41 0.61 17.81 6.48
CA TRP A 41 0.04 16.99 5.39
C TRP A 41 -1.24 16.19 5.76
N GLY A 42 -2.04 16.67 6.72
CA GLY A 42 -3.31 16.02 7.12
C GLY A 42 -3.21 15.06 8.32
N PRO A 43 -4.29 14.32 8.63
CA PRO A 43 -4.37 13.45 9.81
C PRO A 43 -3.37 12.28 9.76
N THR A 44 -2.86 11.89 10.93
CA THR A 44 -1.84 10.85 11.05
C THR A 44 -2.42 9.53 11.54
N ILE A 45 -2.21 8.44 10.79
CA ILE A 45 -2.56 7.07 11.14
C ILE A 45 -1.28 6.28 11.52
N SER A 46 -1.42 5.14 12.22
CA SER A 46 -0.28 4.25 12.44
C SER A 46 0.25 3.68 11.11
N PRO A 47 1.57 3.65 10.87
CA PRO A 47 2.16 3.13 9.63
C PRO A 47 1.68 1.75 9.19
N PRO A 48 1.55 0.73 10.06
CA PRO A 48 1.05 -0.57 9.63
C PRO A 48 -0.41 -0.50 9.19
N LEU A 49 -1.26 0.29 9.85
CA LEU A 49 -2.66 0.43 9.46
C LEU A 49 -2.80 1.19 8.14
N ALA A 50 -2.03 2.26 7.94
CA ALA A 50 -2.02 3.00 6.68
C ALA A 50 -1.59 2.11 5.50
N TRP A 51 -0.56 1.28 5.70
CA TRP A 51 -0.07 0.36 4.67
C TRP A 51 -1.07 -0.75 4.35
N PHE A 52 -1.69 -1.34 5.39
CA PHE A 52 -2.76 -2.32 5.22
C PHE A 52 -3.93 -1.73 4.42
N LEU A 53 -4.41 -0.55 4.81
CA LEU A 53 -5.54 0.10 4.15
C LEU A 53 -5.23 0.44 2.68
N MET A 54 -4.03 0.95 2.39
CA MET A 54 -3.62 1.31 1.01
C MET A 54 -3.51 0.08 0.09
N GLU A 55 -2.99 -1.04 0.59
CA GLU A 55 -2.73 -2.25 -0.19
C GLU A 55 -3.88 -3.27 -0.12
N SER A 56 -4.88 -3.06 0.72
CA SER A 56 -6.03 -3.96 0.85
C SER A 56 -6.96 -4.02 -0.38
N PRO A 57 -7.27 -2.92 -1.08
CA PRO A 57 -8.21 -2.95 -2.20
C PRO A 57 -7.73 -3.85 -3.33
N THR A 58 -6.42 -3.90 -3.61
CA THR A 58 -5.86 -4.72 -4.69
C THR A 58 -6.03 -6.21 -4.44
N LEU A 59 -5.84 -6.67 -3.20
CA LEU A 59 -6.03 -8.07 -2.82
C LEU A 59 -7.52 -8.45 -2.81
N TRP A 60 -8.35 -7.69 -2.09
CA TRP A 60 -9.77 -8.02 -1.91
C TRP A 60 -10.56 -7.91 -3.21
N LEU A 61 -10.33 -6.86 -4.01
CA LEU A 61 -11.03 -6.68 -5.29
C LEU A 61 -10.70 -7.83 -6.24
N THR A 62 -9.44 -8.26 -6.28
CA THR A 62 -9.02 -9.40 -7.10
C THR A 62 -9.67 -10.70 -6.65
N LEU A 63 -9.72 -10.95 -5.33
CA LEU A 63 -10.38 -12.13 -4.76
C LEU A 63 -11.88 -12.17 -5.03
N ILE A 64 -12.54 -11.00 -5.01
CA ILE A 64 -13.97 -10.88 -5.30
C ILE A 64 -14.23 -11.01 -6.80
N LEU A 65 -13.44 -10.35 -7.65
CA LEU A 65 -13.70 -10.25 -9.09
C LEU A 65 -13.32 -11.51 -9.87
N PHE A 66 -12.22 -12.18 -9.49
CA PHE A 66 -11.72 -13.37 -10.17
C PHE A 66 -12.75 -14.51 -10.32
N PRO A 67 -13.52 -14.92 -9.29
CA PRO A 67 -14.51 -16.00 -9.43
C PRO A 67 -15.67 -15.65 -10.37
N PHE A 68 -15.97 -14.37 -10.60
CA PHE A 68 -16.97 -13.94 -11.59
C PHE A 68 -16.43 -13.96 -13.03
N GLY A 69 -15.13 -14.20 -13.21
CA GLY A 69 -14.50 -14.31 -14.52
C GLY A 69 -14.92 -15.58 -15.26
N LYS A 70 -15.14 -15.47 -16.57
CA LYS A 70 -15.49 -16.61 -17.44
C LYS A 70 -14.48 -17.77 -17.40
N ASN A 71 -13.21 -17.47 -17.08
CA ASN A 71 -12.10 -18.43 -17.10
C ASN A 71 -11.58 -18.80 -15.69
N HIS A 72 -12.36 -18.60 -14.62
CA HIS A 72 -11.90 -18.86 -13.25
C HIS A 72 -11.45 -20.32 -13.02
N ASN A 73 -12.07 -21.29 -13.69
CA ASN A 73 -11.72 -22.71 -13.61
C ASN A 73 -10.60 -23.13 -14.56
N ASN A 74 -10.08 -22.23 -15.40
CA ASN A 74 -9.01 -22.57 -16.32
C ASN A 74 -7.68 -22.68 -15.56
N PRO A 75 -6.95 -23.80 -15.64
CA PRO A 75 -5.67 -23.97 -14.94
C PRO A 75 -4.64 -22.91 -15.32
N LEU A 76 -4.64 -22.41 -16.57
CA LEU A 76 -3.73 -21.34 -17.00
C LEU A 76 -4.04 -20.02 -16.29
N SER A 77 -5.31 -19.66 -16.14
CA SER A 77 -5.72 -18.45 -15.43
C SER A 77 -5.36 -18.52 -13.95
N LEU A 78 -5.48 -19.69 -13.33
CA LEU A 78 -5.05 -19.93 -11.94
C LEU A 78 -3.53 -19.82 -11.76
N ILE A 79 -2.74 -20.34 -12.71
CA ILE A 79 -1.28 -20.22 -12.68
C ILE A 79 -0.86 -18.75 -12.80
N LEU A 80 -1.50 -17.97 -13.69
CA LEU A 80 -1.18 -16.55 -13.88
C LEU A 80 -1.52 -15.70 -12.65
N ILE A 81 -2.63 -16.00 -11.95
CA ILE A 81 -3.06 -15.21 -10.80
C ILE A 81 -2.38 -15.62 -9.49
N SER A 82 -1.85 -16.84 -9.41
CA SER A 82 -1.13 -17.35 -8.23
C SER A 82 0.02 -16.44 -7.76
N PRO A 83 0.99 -16.03 -8.60
CA PRO A 83 2.07 -15.14 -8.17
C PRO A 83 1.55 -13.76 -7.75
N TYR A 84 0.48 -13.26 -8.38
CA TYR A 84 -0.18 -12.02 -7.99
C TYR A 84 -0.76 -12.12 -6.58
N LEU A 85 -1.57 -13.14 -6.31
CA LEU A 85 -2.17 -13.36 -4.99
C LEU A 85 -1.11 -13.59 -3.91
N PHE A 86 -0.06 -14.37 -4.21
CA PHE A 86 1.05 -14.59 -3.29
C PHE A 86 1.77 -13.28 -2.95
N HIS A 87 2.10 -12.47 -3.96
CA HIS A 87 2.74 -11.17 -3.77
C HIS A 87 1.89 -10.23 -2.91
N TYR A 88 0.62 -10.04 -3.27
CA TYR A 88 -0.27 -9.12 -2.57
C TYR A 88 -0.67 -9.62 -1.18
N THR A 89 -0.77 -10.92 -0.95
CA THR A 89 -0.98 -11.46 0.40
C THR A 89 0.19 -11.11 1.34
N ASN A 90 1.42 -11.28 0.87
CA ASN A 90 2.61 -10.91 1.64
C ASN A 90 2.66 -9.39 1.89
N ARG A 91 2.35 -8.59 0.86
CA ARG A 91 2.41 -7.13 0.93
C ARG A 91 1.30 -6.50 1.78
N THR A 92 0.09 -7.02 1.70
CA THR A 92 -1.09 -6.50 2.39
C THR A 92 -1.16 -6.99 3.83
N ILE A 93 -0.83 -8.26 4.11
CA ILE A 93 -1.03 -8.85 5.45
C ILE A 93 0.30 -9.01 6.19
N ILE A 94 1.26 -9.72 5.61
CA ILE A 94 2.50 -10.10 6.31
C ILE A 94 3.36 -8.87 6.60
N TYR A 95 3.52 -7.97 5.63
CA TYR A 95 4.38 -6.79 5.78
C TYR A 95 3.88 -5.80 6.85
N PRO A 96 2.58 -5.39 6.88
CA PRO A 96 2.05 -4.55 7.94
C PRO A 96 2.12 -5.20 9.32
N LEU A 97 1.88 -6.51 9.42
CA LEU A 97 2.01 -7.25 10.67
C LEU A 97 3.47 -7.23 11.16
N LYS A 98 4.44 -7.52 10.28
CA LYS A 98 5.87 -7.43 10.60
C LYS A 98 6.26 -6.02 11.06
N LEU A 99 5.74 -4.99 10.40
CA LEU A 99 5.97 -3.59 10.77
C LEU A 99 5.38 -3.25 12.15
N TYR A 100 4.18 -3.76 12.46
CA TYR A 100 3.54 -3.59 13.75
C TYR A 100 4.32 -4.27 14.89
N PHE A 101 4.72 -5.53 14.70
CA PHE A 101 5.50 -6.28 15.70
C PHE A 101 6.87 -5.65 15.95
N ASN A 102 7.61 -5.27 14.91
CA ASN A 102 8.89 -4.57 15.06
C ASN A 102 8.76 -3.21 15.75
N SER A 103 7.62 -2.53 15.62
CA SER A 103 7.38 -1.25 16.29
C SER A 103 7.08 -1.40 17.79
N LYS A 104 6.55 -2.56 18.22
CA LYS A 104 6.28 -2.87 19.64
C LYS A 104 7.48 -3.51 20.36
N GLY A 105 8.34 -4.24 19.65
CA GLY A 105 9.51 -4.92 20.23
C GLY A 105 10.68 -4.01 20.66
N GLY A 106 10.60 -2.71 20.38
CA GLY A 106 11.60 -1.72 20.79
C GLY A 106 11.49 -1.28 22.25
N SER A 107 11.42 -2.22 23.19
CA SER A 107 11.80 -1.93 24.58
C SER A 107 13.29 -1.54 24.56
N PRO A 108 13.69 -0.43 25.20
CA PRO A 108 15.10 -0.09 25.26
C PRO A 108 15.80 -1.21 26.01
N ALA A 109 16.74 -1.89 25.36
CA ALA A 109 17.70 -2.71 26.08
C ALA A 109 18.35 -1.80 27.13
N SER A 110 18.05 -2.08 28.39
CA SER A 110 18.71 -1.47 29.54
C SER A 110 20.20 -1.80 29.46
N GLY A 111 21.02 -0.85 28.98
CA GLY A 111 22.48 -1.03 29.05
C GLY A 111 23.38 -0.37 28.01
N PHE A 112 22.89 0.44 27.06
CA PHE A 112 23.79 1.16 26.13
C PHE A 112 23.63 2.68 26.21
N PRO A 113 24.72 3.45 26.41
CA PRO A 113 24.65 4.90 26.55
C PRO A 113 24.25 5.56 25.23
N LYS A 114 23.16 6.33 25.34
CA LYS A 114 22.68 7.44 24.51
C LYS A 114 23.48 7.79 23.23
N PHE A 115 23.13 7.14 22.13
CA PHE A 115 23.23 7.71 20.76
C PHE A 115 21.87 7.61 20.02
N GLY A 116 20.77 7.44 20.77
CA GLY A 116 19.45 7.11 20.24
C GLY A 116 18.33 8.11 20.56
N GLU A 117 18.65 9.26 21.16
CA GLU A 117 17.64 10.30 21.48
C GLU A 117 17.14 11.05 20.22
N ASP A 118 17.91 11.03 19.12
CA ASP A 118 17.55 11.76 17.89
C ASP A 118 16.65 10.98 16.92
N TYR A 119 16.34 9.71 17.21
CA TYR A 119 15.50 8.90 16.31
C TYR A 119 14.05 8.76 16.84
N PRO A 120 13.04 9.37 16.18
CA PRO A 120 11.68 9.38 16.70
C PRO A 120 11.07 7.96 16.70
N ARG A 121 10.93 7.40 17.90
CA ARG A 121 10.39 6.04 18.14
C ARG A 121 8.91 5.86 17.78
N LYS A 122 8.14 6.95 17.67
CA LYS A 122 6.73 6.92 17.24
C LYS A 122 6.62 7.31 15.77
N ARG A 123 6.84 6.36 14.87
CA ARG A 123 6.53 6.55 13.44
C ARG A 123 5.01 6.63 13.29
N LYS A 124 4.49 7.79 12.89
CA LYS A 124 3.09 7.96 12.45
C LYS A 124 3.09 8.18 10.94
N ALA A 125 2.28 7.42 10.19
CA ALA A 125 2.08 7.64 8.77
C ALA A 125 1.05 8.75 8.57
N VAL A 126 1.30 9.62 7.60
CA VAL A 126 0.39 10.70 7.24
C VAL A 126 -0.49 10.19 6.10
N ILE A 127 -1.79 10.47 6.10
CA ILE A 127 -2.63 10.25 4.92
C ILE A 127 -2.56 11.53 4.09
N PRO A 128 -1.85 11.58 2.96
CA PRO A 128 -2.05 12.67 2.03
C PRO A 128 -3.47 12.53 1.46
N PHE A 129 -4.12 13.68 1.24
CA PHE A 129 -5.46 13.83 0.63
C PHE A 129 -6.68 13.90 1.56
N LEU A 130 -6.52 14.21 2.84
CA LEU A 130 -7.63 14.73 3.67
C LEU A 130 -7.31 16.19 4.05
N TYR A 131 -7.88 17.11 3.27
CA TYR A 131 -8.12 18.51 3.64
C TYR A 131 -9.62 18.69 3.88
#